data_AF-A0A920NN15-F1
#
_entry.id   AF-A0A920NN15-F1
#
_cell.length_a   1.000
_cell.length_b   1.000
_cell.length_c   1.000
_cell.angle_alpha   90.00
_cell.angle_beta   90.00
_cell.angle_gamma   90.00
#
_symmetry.space_group_name_H-M   'P 1'
#
loop_
_entity.id
_entity.type
_entity.pdbx_description
1 polymer ?
#
loop_
_entity_poly.entity_id
_entity_poly.type
_entity_poly.pdbx_seq_one_letter_code
_entity_poly.pdbx_strand_id
1 'polypeptide(L)'
;MAEFAIPFCSIRYQDGVDEWGINFSRFSLLQNEKSAWAPVPDNSNPLPWPSLGHYNGIKPPPKLGTRFSIIPFLSGQGSEDIDEAPSE
;
A
#
# COMPACT_ATOMS: atom_id res chain seq x y z
N MET A 1 -18.85 -7.52 -10.00
CA MET A 1 -18.24 -6.24 -10.44
C MET A 1 -17.40 -5.72 -9.29
N ALA A 2 -16.18 -5.26 -9.56
CA ALA A 2 -15.33 -4.64 -8.55
C ALA A 2 -14.81 -3.33 -9.13
N GLU A 3 -14.84 -2.27 -8.34
CA GLU A 3 -14.38 -0.94 -8.71
C GLU A 3 -13.31 -0.50 -7.71
N PHE A 4 -12.23 0.08 -8.23
CA PHE A 4 -11.09 0.53 -7.43
C PHE A 4 -10.71 1.94 -7.86
N ALA A 5 -10.61 2.84 -6.89
CA ALA A 5 -10.03 4.16 -7.10
C ALA A 5 -8.64 4.19 -6.47
N ILE A 6 -7.62 4.48 -7.27
CA ILE A 6 -6.23 4.66 -6.82
C ILE A 6 -5.88 6.13 -7.00
N PRO A 7 -5.95 6.95 -5.94
CA PRO A 7 -5.57 8.36 -6.03
C PRO A 7 -4.10 8.49 -6.41
N PHE A 8 -3.73 9.44 -7.29
CA PHE A 8 -2.31 9.70 -7.57
C PHE A 8 -1.53 10.11 -6.33
N CYS A 9 -2.19 10.66 -5.32
CA CYS A 9 -1.56 10.92 -4.04
C CYS A 9 -1.16 9.63 -3.30
N SER A 10 -1.76 8.47 -3.52
CA SER A 10 -1.35 7.25 -2.81
C SER A 10 -0.07 6.62 -3.36
N ILE A 11 0.30 6.91 -4.61
CA ILE A 11 1.47 6.34 -5.29
C ILE A 11 2.58 7.38 -5.51
N ARG A 12 3.82 6.92 -5.65
CA ARG A 12 4.95 7.76 -6.03
C ARG A 12 5.28 7.53 -7.50
N TYR A 13 5.53 8.60 -8.24
CA TYR A 13 5.90 8.57 -9.64
C TYR A 13 6.89 9.71 -9.94
N GLN A 14 7.63 9.58 -11.04
CA GLN A 14 8.52 10.62 -11.53
C GLN A 14 7.72 11.62 -12.37
N ASP A 15 8.21 12.87 -12.44
CA ASP A 15 7.58 13.87 -13.29
C ASP A 15 7.75 13.50 -14.76
N GLY A 16 6.72 13.68 -15.58
CA GLY A 16 6.76 13.37 -17.01
C GLY A 16 6.60 11.88 -17.38
N VAL A 17 6.22 10.99 -16.45
CA VAL A 17 5.94 9.58 -16.77
C VAL A 17 4.67 9.46 -17.61
N ASP A 18 4.80 8.91 -18.81
CA ASP A 18 3.72 8.63 -19.76
C ASP A 18 3.40 7.14 -19.92
N GLU A 19 4.38 6.26 -19.67
CA GLU A 19 4.23 4.80 -19.73
C GLU A 19 4.04 4.18 -18.34
N TRP A 20 2.96 3.41 -18.16
CA TRP A 20 2.63 2.75 -16.90
C TRP A 20 2.62 1.25 -17.04
N GLY A 21 3.41 0.56 -16.21
CA GLY A 21 3.31 -0.89 -16.03
C GLY A 21 2.13 -1.24 -15.12
N ILE A 22 1.14 -1.97 -15.66
CA ILE A 22 -0.08 -2.37 -14.97
C ILE A 22 -0.28 -3.88 -15.16
N ASN A 23 -0.70 -4.58 -14.11
CA ASN A 23 -1.21 -5.93 -14.24
C ASN A 23 -2.32 -6.18 -13.20
N PHE A 24 -3.33 -6.94 -13.60
CA PHE A 24 -4.44 -7.32 -12.74
C PHE A 24 -4.42 -8.83 -12.59
N SER A 25 -4.45 -9.32 -11.35
CA SER A 25 -4.56 -10.75 -11.05
C SER A 25 -5.78 -11.02 -10.19
N ARG A 26 -6.49 -12.11 -10.50
CA ARG A 26 -7.57 -12.66 -9.70
C ARG A 26 -7.09 -13.95 -9.04
N PHE A 27 -7.38 -14.09 -7.75
CA PHE A 27 -7.15 -15.32 -7.02
C PHE A 27 -8.47 -15.87 -6.49
N SER A 28 -8.84 -17.06 -6.95
CA SER A 28 -10.04 -17.79 -6.54
C SER A 28 -9.63 -18.92 -5.61
N LEU A 29 -9.69 -18.68 -4.30
CA LEU A 29 -9.25 -19.63 -3.27
C LEU A 29 -10.00 -20.97 -3.33
N LEU A 30 -11.31 -20.93 -3.56
CA LEU A 30 -12.17 -22.12 -3.60
C LEU A 30 -11.82 -23.06 -4.76
N GLN A 31 -11.34 -22.50 -5.87
CA GLN A 31 -11.00 -23.23 -7.08
C GLN A 31 -9.49 -23.43 -7.23
N ASN A 32 -8.71 -22.91 -6.27
CA ASN A 32 -7.26 -22.82 -6.34
C ASN A 32 -6.74 -22.26 -7.68
N GLU A 33 -7.46 -21.28 -8.22
CA GLU A 33 -7.17 -20.70 -9.54
C GLU A 33 -6.54 -19.32 -9.39
N LYS A 34 -5.46 -19.08 -10.15
CA LYS A 34 -4.87 -17.76 -10.34
C LYS A 34 -4.95 -17.40 -11.82
N SER A 35 -5.62 -16.30 -12.13
CA SER A 35 -5.70 -15.74 -13.48
C SER A 35 -5.13 -14.33 -13.49
N ALA A 36 -4.47 -13.92 -14.58
CA ALA A 36 -3.87 -12.60 -14.75
C ALA A 36 -4.22 -12.01 -16.11
N TRP A 37 -4.29 -10.67 -16.20
CA TRP A 37 -4.57 -9.97 -17.44
C TRP A 37 -3.40 -10.05 -18.43
N ALA A 38 -2.17 -9.76 -17.97
CA ALA A 38 -0.95 -9.94 -18.76
C ALA A 38 -0.25 -11.28 -18.39
N PRO A 39 0.46 -11.93 -19.34
CA PRO A 39 1.08 -13.23 -19.10
C PRO A 39 2.18 -13.14 -18.03
N VAL A 40 2.07 -14.01 -17.03
CA VAL A 40 3.01 -14.13 -15.92
C VAL A 40 3.53 -15.57 -15.90
N PRO A 41 4.84 -15.81 -15.72
CA PRO A 41 5.36 -17.16 -15.57
C PRO A 41 4.68 -17.88 -14.39
N ASP A 42 4.41 -19.18 -14.57
CA ASP A 42 3.95 -20.03 -13.47
C ASP A 42 4.94 -19.93 -12.29
N ASN A 43 4.46 -20.02 -11.04
CA ASN A 43 5.21 -19.82 -9.78
C ASN A 43 5.79 -18.41 -9.49
N SER A 44 5.51 -17.38 -10.30
CA SER A 44 5.96 -16.03 -9.99
C SER A 44 5.16 -15.37 -8.85
N ASN A 45 5.76 -15.29 -7.67
CA ASN A 45 5.26 -14.49 -6.55
C ASN A 45 6.44 -13.90 -5.74
N PRO A 46 6.69 -12.58 -5.77
CA PRO A 46 5.88 -11.53 -6.41
C PRO A 46 5.95 -11.54 -7.95
N LEU A 47 5.03 -10.80 -8.58
CA LEU A 47 5.00 -10.62 -10.03
C LEU A 47 6.29 -9.91 -10.51
N PRO A 48 6.98 -10.42 -11.54
CA PRO A 48 8.20 -9.80 -12.05
C PRO A 48 7.85 -8.61 -12.94
N TRP A 49 8.69 -7.58 -12.91
CA TRP A 49 8.51 -6.34 -13.68
C TRP A 49 8.22 -6.55 -15.19
N PRO A 50 8.90 -7.48 -15.90
CA PRO A 50 8.67 -7.68 -17.34
C PRO A 50 7.28 -8.26 -17.68
N SER A 51 6.55 -8.78 -16.69
CA SER A 51 5.21 -9.33 -16.89
C SER A 51 4.10 -8.29 -16.70
N LEU A 52 4.45 -7.02 -16.53
CA LEU A 52 3.48 -5.92 -16.55
C LEU A 52 3.08 -5.60 -17.99
N GLY A 53 1.80 -5.32 -18.22
CA GLY A 53 1.36 -4.71 -19.47
C GLY A 53 1.63 -3.22 -19.44
N HIS A 54 2.08 -2.64 -20.55
CA HIS A 54 2.34 -1.21 -20.65
C HIS A 54 1.09 -0.45 -21.11
N TYR A 55 0.81 0.67 -20.45
CA TYR A 55 -0.33 1.53 -20.74
C TYR A 55 0.10 3.00 -20.82
N ASN A 56 -0.18 3.63 -21.96
CA ASN A 56 0.24 5.01 -22.27
C ASN A 56 -0.90 6.04 -22.18
N GLY A 57 -2.05 5.66 -21.59
CA GLY A 57 -3.23 6.52 -21.50
C GLY A 57 -3.40 7.27 -20.18
N ILE A 58 -2.44 7.14 -19.25
CA ILE A 58 -2.50 7.80 -17.94
C ILE A 58 -1.55 9.00 -17.95
N LYS A 59 -2.12 10.21 -17.89
CA LYS A 59 -1.36 11.43 -17.65
C LYS A 59 -1.40 11.78 -16.16
N PRO A 60 -0.31 11.58 -15.40
CA PRO A 60 -0.31 11.95 -14.00
C PRO A 60 -0.41 13.48 -13.82
N PRO A 61 -0.99 13.95 -12.70
CA PRO A 61 -0.89 15.35 -12.32
C PRO A 61 0.57 15.70 -11.99
N PRO A 62 0.90 17.00 -11.88
CA PRO A 62 2.24 17.44 -11.49
C PRO A 62 2.68 16.82 -10.15
N LYS A 63 3.99 16.65 -9.97
CA LYS A 63 4.58 16.02 -8.79
C LYS A 63 3.97 16.52 -7.48
N LEU A 64 3.46 15.58 -6.69
CA LEU A 64 2.91 15.87 -5.36
C LEU A 64 4.01 16.44 -4.45
N GLY A 65 3.69 17.54 -3.79
CA GLY A 65 4.56 18.15 -2.78
C GLY A 65 4.81 17.23 -1.56
N THR A 66 5.66 17.70 -0.65
CA THR A 66 6.02 16.96 0.57
C THR A 66 4.81 16.66 1.44
N ARG A 67 4.54 15.37 1.69
CA ARG A 67 3.56 14.93 2.69
C ARG A 67 4.20 14.87 4.07
N PHE A 68 3.79 15.74 4.99
CA PHE A 68 4.15 15.65 6.40
C PHE A 68 2.89 15.56 7.26
N SER A 69 3.00 14.88 8.40
CA SER A 69 1.93 14.80 9.40
C SER A 69 2.54 15.07 10.76
N ILE A 70 1.88 15.93 11.55
CA ILE A 70 2.22 16.21 12.94
C ILE A 70 1.16 15.53 13.77
N ILE A 71 1.55 14.50 14.52
CA ILE A 71 0.63 13.71 15.35
C ILE A 71 0.96 14.03 16.82
N PRO A 72 0.27 14.99 17.44
CA PRO A 72 0.49 15.29 18.85
C PRO A 72 0.00 14.11 19.70
N PHE A 73 0.81 13.69 20.67
CA PHE A 73 0.40 12.71 21.67
C PHE A 73 0.70 13.25 23.07
N LEU A 74 -0.16 12.90 24.03
CA LEU A 74 -0.01 13.19 25.45
C LEU A 74 -0.12 11.87 26.20
N SER A 75 0.91 11.50 26.97
CA SER A 75 0.92 10.30 27.80
C SER A 75 1.31 10.67 29.22
N GLY A 76 0.58 10.15 30.21
CA GLY A 76 0.89 10.29 31.63
C GLY A 76 0.89 8.92 32.31
N GLN A 77 1.76 8.75 33.31
CA GLN A 77 1.84 7.56 34.15
C GLN A 77 1.67 8.02 35.60
N GLY A 78 0.73 7.41 36.32
CA GLY A 78 0.56 7.59 37.76
C GLY A 78 1.03 6.33 38.49
N SER A 79 1.86 6.49 39.51
CA SER A 79 2.24 5.43 40.44
C SER A 79 1.90 5.88 41.86
N GLU A 80 1.04 5.13 42.53
CA GLU A 80 0.80 5.26 43.97
C GLU A 80 1.62 4.18 44.67
N ASP A 81 2.53 4.62 45.55
CA ASP A 81 3.23 3.74 46.47
C ASP A 81 2.47 3.80 47.81
N ILE A 82 1.96 2.65 48.23
CA ILE A 82 1.20 2.53 49.47
C ILE A 82 2.17 1.95 50.50
N ASP A 83 2.77 2.83 51.31
CA ASP A 83 3.58 2.40 52.45
C ASP A 83 2.69 1.63 53.45
N GLU A 84 3.02 0.36 53.69
CA GLU A 84 2.35 -0.49 54.66
C GLU A 84 2.63 0.02 56.08
N ALA A 85 1.55 0.31 56.81
CA ALA A 85 1.61 0.89 58.16
C ALA A 85 2.44 0.01 59.12
N PRO A 86 3.20 0.61 60.07
CA PRO A 86 4.06 -0.17 60.94
C PRO A 86 3.22 -1.07 61.85
N SER A 87 3.51 -2.37 61.83
CA SER A 87 2.98 -3.37 62.76
C SER A 87 3.52 -3.07 64.17
N GLU A 88 2.61 -2.89 65.13
CA GLU A 88 2.91 -2.92 66.58
C GLU A 88 3.50 -4.26 67.04
#